data_AF-A0A9W9YAY8-F1
#
_entry.id   AF-A0A9W9YAY8-F1
#
_cell.length_a   1.000
_cell.length_b   1.000
_cell.length_c   1.000
_cell.angle_alpha   90.00
_cell.angle_beta   90.00
_cell.angle_gamma   90.00
#
_symmetry.space_group_name_H-M   'P 1'
#
loop_
_entity.id
_entity.type
_entity.pdbx_description
1 polymer ?
#
loop_
_entity_poly.entity_id
_entity_poly.type
_entity_poly.pdbx_seq_one_letter_code
_entity_poly.pdbx_strand_id
1 'polypeptide(L)'
;MARVDLGSEKIENAQQFFAWFANVEAQMEEEQESSYRSYAAQLSSYRDHCDSILSEVESALNHLQELHHKHLLVSTKTGALHEACEQLLQDQTKLMNMAENISNKLSYFNALDHLRHKLNSPTVSVTSESFVPMLARLDDCISFISSNPHDGTNTSENSFALFYGKFRTCAPRVKSLMEQIEQRSHLSSEYSSLLADCQHCYLSQRSQLLTPCVSDAIDKLAKQYERNPCSLVRAGCSVLIHVCQDEYQLFYHFFSKPSSGLDSLLEILCSVLYDSLRPCHHSYEPHGNTH
;
A
#
# COMPACT_ATOMS: atom_id res chain seq x y z
N MET A 1 74.16 11.40 -66.39
CA MET A 1 75.46 11.54 -67.09
C MET A 1 75.95 12.96 -66.81
N ALA A 2 76.81 13.13 -65.81
CA ALA A 2 77.37 14.42 -65.46
C ALA A 2 78.36 14.85 -66.55
N ARG A 3 78.19 16.08 -67.03
CA ARG A 3 79.09 16.71 -67.99
C ARG A 3 80.03 17.55 -67.15
N VAL A 4 81.17 16.98 -66.76
CA VAL A 4 82.24 17.74 -66.11
C VAL A 4 82.68 18.81 -67.12
N ASP A 5 82.39 20.07 -66.81
CA ASP A 5 82.81 21.19 -67.64
C ASP A 5 84.32 21.34 -67.48
N LEU A 6 85.06 20.84 -68.48
CA LEU A 6 86.51 20.83 -68.48
C LEU A 6 87.13 22.22 -68.62
N GLY A 7 86.33 23.28 -68.83
CA GLY A 7 86.81 24.65 -68.96
C GLY A 7 87.65 24.85 -70.24
N SER A 8 87.31 25.84 -71.05
CA SER A 8 88.05 26.18 -72.27
C SER A 8 89.35 26.96 -72.02
N GLU A 9 89.80 27.07 -70.77
CA GLU A 9 90.97 27.86 -70.39
C GLU A 9 92.26 27.01 -70.44
N LYS A 10 93.28 27.51 -71.15
CA LYS A 10 94.61 26.88 -71.18
C LYS A 10 95.24 26.97 -69.79
N ILE A 11 95.54 25.83 -69.19
CA ILE A 11 96.29 25.75 -67.93
C ILE A 11 97.76 26.04 -68.23
N GLU A 12 98.26 27.21 -67.81
CA GLU A 12 99.61 27.67 -68.17
C GLU A 12 100.62 27.53 -67.01
N ASN A 13 100.16 27.29 -65.77
CA ASN A 13 101.03 27.03 -64.62
C ASN A 13 100.46 26.02 -63.60
N ALA A 14 101.31 25.53 -62.70
CA ALA A 14 100.94 24.50 -61.72
C ALA A 14 99.92 24.97 -60.68
N GLN A 15 99.89 26.25 -60.31
CA GLN A 15 98.91 26.78 -59.34
C GLN A 15 97.48 26.78 -59.92
N GLN A 16 97.34 27.13 -61.19
CA GLN A 16 96.07 27.05 -61.92
C GLN A 16 95.58 25.60 -62.04
N PHE A 17 96.50 24.65 -62.25
CA PHE A 17 96.16 23.23 -62.28
C PHE A 17 95.63 22.73 -60.93
N PHE A 18 96.30 23.04 -59.80
CA PHE A 18 95.84 22.60 -58.48
C PHE A 18 94.52 23.23 -58.07
N ALA A 19 94.28 24.51 -58.40
CA ALA A 19 93.01 25.18 -58.13
C ALA A 19 91.87 24.57 -58.95
N TRP A 20 92.11 24.28 -60.24
CA TRP A 20 91.13 23.60 -61.08
C TRP A 20 90.87 22.16 -60.59
N PHE A 21 91.91 21.40 -60.26
CA PHE A 21 91.78 20.03 -59.76
C PHE A 21 91.00 19.98 -58.45
N ALA A 22 91.30 20.87 -57.50
CA ALA A 22 90.55 20.96 -56.24
C ALA A 22 89.08 21.32 -56.46
N ASN A 23 88.77 22.17 -57.44
CA ASN A 23 87.39 22.50 -57.81
C ASN A 23 86.67 21.30 -58.45
N VAL A 24 87.35 20.55 -59.34
CA VAL A 24 86.79 19.32 -59.94
C VAL A 24 86.60 18.22 -58.88
N GLU A 25 87.56 18.05 -57.97
CA GLU A 25 87.47 17.09 -56.85
C GLU A 25 86.30 17.44 -55.93
N ALA A 26 86.15 18.72 -55.54
CA ALA A 26 85.01 19.18 -54.75
C ALA A 26 83.66 18.98 -55.46
N GLN A 27 83.59 19.23 -56.78
CA GLN A 27 82.37 18.96 -57.56
C GLN A 27 82.05 17.48 -57.65
N MET A 28 83.06 16.61 -57.80
CA MET A 28 82.88 15.16 -57.83
C MET A 28 82.43 14.61 -56.47
N GLU A 29 82.97 15.12 -55.36
CA GLU A 29 82.52 14.78 -54.00
C GLU A 29 81.09 15.27 -53.75
N GLU A 30 80.77 16.51 -54.13
CA GLU A 30 79.42 17.09 -53.97
C GLU A 30 78.38 16.33 -54.81
N GLU A 31 78.70 15.94 -56.04
CA GLU A 31 77.81 15.11 -56.86
C GLU A 31 77.58 13.72 -56.25
N GLN A 32 78.65 13.06 -55.76
CA GLN A 32 78.52 11.77 -55.08
C GLN A 32 77.64 11.88 -53.83
N GLU A 33 77.87 12.90 -52.99
CA GLU A 33 77.10 13.11 -51.76
C GLU A 33 75.65 13.54 -52.04
N SER A 34 75.40 14.27 -53.13
CA SER A 34 74.05 14.78 -53.49
C SER A 34 73.01 13.66 -53.63
N SER A 35 73.43 12.51 -54.17
CA SER A 35 72.54 11.35 -54.38
C SER A 35 72.09 10.74 -53.05
N TYR A 36 73.02 10.58 -52.10
CA TYR A 36 72.73 10.09 -50.76
C TYR A 36 71.93 11.10 -49.93
N ARG A 37 72.23 12.40 -50.05
CA ARG A 37 71.44 13.46 -49.39
C ARG A 37 70.00 13.51 -49.90
N SER A 38 69.79 13.37 -51.21
CA SER A 38 68.46 13.30 -51.81
C SER A 38 67.65 12.09 -51.31
N TYR A 39 68.30 10.91 -51.25
CA TYR A 39 67.67 9.70 -50.71
C TYR A 39 67.34 9.81 -49.21
N ALA A 40 68.26 10.40 -48.42
CA ALA A 40 68.02 10.67 -47.00
C ALA A 40 66.88 11.68 -46.77
N ALA A 41 66.78 12.72 -47.61
CA ALA A 41 65.68 13.68 -47.56
C ALA A 41 64.32 13.03 -47.89
N GLN A 42 64.28 12.11 -48.87
CA GLN A 42 63.07 11.32 -49.15
C GLN A 42 62.67 10.44 -47.96
N LEU A 43 63.63 9.75 -47.34
CA LEU A 43 63.36 8.93 -46.15
C LEU A 43 62.87 9.77 -44.97
N SER A 44 63.43 10.96 -44.77
CA SER A 44 62.94 11.91 -43.76
C SER A 44 61.50 12.34 -44.05
N SER A 45 61.19 12.67 -45.30
CA SER A 45 59.83 13.06 -45.69
C SER A 45 58.82 11.92 -45.49
N TYR A 46 59.19 10.68 -45.79
CA TYR A 46 58.32 9.52 -45.51
C TYR A 46 58.13 9.30 -44.01
N ARG A 47 59.19 9.46 -43.22
CA ARG A 47 59.12 9.38 -41.76
C ARG A 47 58.17 10.44 -41.20
N ASP A 48 58.32 11.70 -41.62
CA ASP A 48 57.46 12.80 -41.16
C ASP A 48 55.98 12.54 -41.54
N HIS A 49 55.75 11.95 -42.72
CA HIS A 49 54.40 11.56 -43.14
C HIS A 49 53.82 10.43 -42.30
N CYS A 50 54.62 9.40 -41.98
CA CYS A 50 54.23 8.33 -41.06
C CYS A 50 53.92 8.86 -39.66
N ASP A 51 54.74 9.77 -39.14
CA ASP A 51 54.53 10.39 -37.82
C ASP A 51 53.24 11.22 -37.79
N SER A 52 52.92 11.94 -38.88
CA SER A 52 51.66 12.67 -39.04
C SER A 52 50.45 11.73 -39.02
N ILE A 53 50.49 10.65 -39.80
CA ILE A 53 49.40 9.66 -39.84
C ILE A 53 49.24 8.99 -38.48
N LEU A 54 50.35 8.64 -37.82
CA LEU A 54 50.31 8.04 -36.49
C LEU A 54 49.61 8.97 -35.49
N SER A 55 49.94 10.26 -35.51
CA SER A 55 49.28 11.26 -34.66
C SER A 55 47.78 11.41 -34.96
N GLU A 56 47.39 11.39 -36.23
CA GLU A 56 45.97 11.42 -36.60
C GLU A 56 45.21 10.18 -36.13
N VAL A 57 45.82 8.98 -36.25
CA VAL A 57 45.24 7.72 -35.77
C VAL A 57 45.11 7.73 -34.25
N GLU A 58 46.14 8.18 -33.52
CA GLU A 58 46.08 8.33 -32.07
C GLU A 58 44.97 9.30 -31.64
N SER A 59 44.84 10.43 -32.35
CA SER A 59 43.75 11.38 -32.12
C SER A 59 42.38 10.75 -32.36
N ALA A 60 42.17 10.05 -33.48
CA ALA A 60 40.91 9.37 -33.78
C ALA A 60 40.57 8.30 -32.72
N LEU A 61 41.58 7.58 -32.23
CA LEU A 61 41.41 6.56 -31.19
C LEU A 61 40.98 7.17 -29.85
N ASN A 62 41.55 8.33 -29.48
CA ASN A 62 41.11 9.09 -28.30
C ASN A 62 39.65 9.56 -28.43
N HIS A 63 39.24 10.08 -29.58
CA HIS A 63 37.85 10.49 -29.82
C HIS A 63 36.87 9.31 -29.73
N LEU A 64 37.25 8.14 -30.25
CA LEU A 64 36.46 6.92 -30.16
C LEU A 64 36.31 6.43 -28.71
N GLN A 65 37.38 6.49 -27.92
CA GLN A 65 37.31 6.17 -26.48
C GLN A 65 36.39 7.14 -25.73
N GLU A 66 36.47 8.43 -26.02
CA GLU A 66 35.61 9.43 -25.38
C GLU A 66 34.13 9.23 -25.76
N LEU A 67 33.85 8.94 -27.04
CA LEU A 67 32.51 8.64 -27.51
C LEU A 67 31.95 7.37 -26.86
N HIS A 68 32.76 6.31 -26.75
CA HIS A 68 32.39 5.08 -26.06
C HIS A 68 32.06 5.35 -24.58
N HIS A 69 32.87 6.14 -23.88
CA HIS A 69 32.63 6.49 -22.49
C HIS A 69 31.32 7.29 -22.32
N LYS A 70 31.07 8.28 -23.19
CA LYS A 70 29.81 9.04 -23.20
C LYS A 70 28.60 8.15 -23.49
N HIS A 71 28.70 7.25 -24.46
CA HIS A 71 27.64 6.32 -24.79
C HIS A 71 27.31 5.39 -23.60
N LEU A 72 28.34 4.86 -22.93
CA LEU A 72 28.15 4.04 -21.73
C LEU A 72 27.44 4.84 -20.64
N LEU A 73 27.89 6.06 -20.33
CA LEU A 73 27.26 6.92 -19.33
C LEU A 73 25.78 7.19 -19.63
N VAL A 74 25.46 7.53 -20.88
CA VAL A 74 24.08 7.77 -21.31
C VAL A 74 23.25 6.49 -21.23
N SER A 75 23.79 5.35 -21.66
CA SER A 75 23.11 4.06 -21.59
C SER A 75 22.80 3.67 -20.15
N THR A 76 23.77 3.77 -19.23
CA THR A 76 23.57 3.44 -17.81
C THR A 76 22.57 4.39 -17.15
N LYS A 77 22.67 5.71 -17.38
CA LYS A 77 21.72 6.68 -16.83
C LYS A 77 20.31 6.49 -17.38
N THR A 78 20.17 6.23 -18.68
CA THR A 78 18.87 5.99 -19.31
C THR A 78 18.25 4.69 -18.82
N GLY A 79 19.06 3.64 -18.64
CA GLY A 79 18.61 2.38 -18.06
C GLY A 79 18.08 2.55 -16.63
N ALA A 80 18.85 3.22 -15.76
CA ALA A 80 18.42 3.50 -14.39
C ALA A 80 17.15 4.38 -14.32
N LEU A 81 17.04 5.37 -15.22
CA LEU A 81 15.86 6.21 -15.32
C LEU A 81 14.64 5.40 -15.79
N HIS A 82 14.82 4.53 -16.79
CA HIS A 82 13.75 3.68 -17.30
C HIS A 82 13.22 2.74 -16.21
N GLU A 83 14.11 2.10 -15.46
CA GLU A 83 13.74 1.23 -14.33
C GLU A 83 12.99 2.01 -13.23
N ALA A 84 13.46 3.21 -12.88
CA ALA A 84 12.76 4.07 -11.92
C ALA A 84 11.36 4.50 -12.40
N CYS A 85 11.21 4.83 -13.69
CA CYS A 85 9.92 5.16 -14.28
C CYS A 85 8.96 3.96 -14.29
N GLU A 86 9.46 2.76 -14.62
CA GLU A 86 8.67 1.53 -14.62
C GLU A 86 8.17 1.20 -13.21
N GLN A 87 9.04 1.32 -12.20
CA GLN A 87 8.66 1.14 -10.80
C GLN A 87 7.59 2.14 -10.36
N LEU A 88 7.73 3.41 -10.74
CA LEU A 88 6.74 4.46 -10.46
C LEU A 88 5.38 4.17 -11.13
N LEU A 89 5.38 3.68 -12.36
CA LEU A 89 4.15 3.28 -13.07
C LEU A 89 3.47 2.09 -12.38
N GLN A 90 4.24 1.10 -11.93
CA GLN A 90 3.70 -0.01 -11.16
C GLN A 90 3.06 0.44 -9.85
N ASP A 91 3.72 1.34 -9.11
CA ASP A 91 3.21 1.82 -7.83
C ASP A 91 1.99 2.74 -8.02
N GLN A 92 1.96 3.57 -9.06
CA GLN A 92 0.77 4.33 -9.46
C GLN A 92 -0.41 3.39 -9.77
N THR A 93 -0.17 2.30 -10.50
CA THR A 93 -1.21 1.31 -10.83
C THR A 93 -1.76 0.63 -9.59
N LYS A 94 -0.89 0.22 -8.65
CA LYS A 94 -1.31 -0.38 -7.37
C LYS A 94 -2.15 0.59 -6.56
N LEU A 95 -1.72 1.85 -6.42
CA LEU A 95 -2.45 2.87 -5.68
C LEU A 95 -3.82 3.16 -6.32
N MET A 96 -3.89 3.21 -7.65
CA MET A 96 -5.15 3.38 -8.37
C MET A 96 -6.12 2.22 -8.10
N ASN A 97 -5.65 0.98 -8.19
CA ASN A 97 -6.45 -0.21 -7.86
C ASN A 97 -6.95 -0.18 -6.41
N MET A 98 -6.11 0.27 -5.47
CA MET A 98 -6.48 0.36 -4.06
C MET A 98 -7.51 1.47 -3.82
N ALA A 99 -7.36 2.63 -4.47
CA ALA A 99 -8.34 3.72 -4.42
C ALA A 99 -9.69 3.29 -5.02
N GLU A 100 -9.68 2.55 -6.13
CA GLU A 100 -10.88 2.01 -6.74
C GLU A 100 -11.57 1.00 -5.83
N ASN A 101 -10.81 0.09 -5.20
CA ASN A 101 -11.33 -0.84 -4.21
C ASN A 101 -11.98 -0.12 -3.02
N ILE A 102 -11.34 0.93 -2.49
CA ILE A 102 -11.91 1.74 -1.40
C ILE A 102 -13.20 2.43 -1.87
N SER A 103 -13.21 3.04 -3.07
CA SER A 103 -14.38 3.69 -3.65
C SER A 103 -15.54 2.72 -3.81
N ASN A 104 -15.27 1.52 -4.33
CA ASN A 104 -16.25 0.44 -4.49
C ASN A 104 -16.84 0.04 -3.14
N LYS A 105 -16.01 -0.18 -2.11
CA LYS A 105 -16.48 -0.45 -0.74
C LYS A 105 -17.33 0.71 -0.20
N LEU A 106 -16.86 1.95 -0.33
CA LEU A 106 -17.54 3.16 0.16
C LEU A 106 -18.90 3.38 -0.52
N SER A 107 -19.04 2.98 -1.79
CA SER A 107 -20.29 3.12 -2.54
C SER A 107 -21.48 2.42 -1.89
N TYR A 108 -21.25 1.27 -1.23
CA TYR A 108 -22.28 0.55 -0.47
C TYR A 108 -22.69 1.31 0.80
N PHE A 109 -21.74 1.92 1.50
CA PHE A 109 -22.02 2.74 2.69
C PHE A 109 -22.75 4.04 2.34
N ASN A 110 -22.31 4.73 1.28
CA ASN A 110 -22.99 5.92 0.79
C ASN A 110 -24.42 5.60 0.32
N ALA A 111 -24.61 4.46 -0.36
CA ALA A 111 -25.93 3.98 -0.71
C ALA A 111 -26.79 3.74 0.54
N LEU A 112 -26.26 3.08 1.58
CA LEU A 112 -26.97 2.83 2.83
C LEU A 112 -27.40 4.12 3.54
N ASP A 113 -26.54 5.16 3.59
CA ASP A 113 -26.90 6.46 4.15
C ASP A 113 -28.00 7.15 3.34
N HIS A 114 -27.96 7.09 2.00
CA HIS A 114 -29.03 7.61 1.14
C HIS A 114 -30.35 6.86 1.32
N LEU A 115 -30.31 5.53 1.40
CA LEU A 115 -31.45 4.68 1.68
C LEU A 115 -32.05 4.99 3.05
N ARG A 116 -31.19 5.16 4.07
CA ARG A 116 -31.59 5.58 5.42
C ARG A 116 -32.33 6.92 5.39
N HIS A 117 -31.80 7.92 4.69
CA HIS A 117 -32.46 9.23 4.58
C HIS A 117 -33.80 9.17 3.86
N LYS A 118 -33.91 8.37 2.78
CA LYS A 118 -35.19 8.19 2.09
C LYS A 118 -36.19 7.46 2.97
N LEU A 119 -35.86 6.30 3.51
CA LEU A 119 -36.76 5.50 4.38
C LEU A 119 -37.18 6.26 5.64
N ASN A 120 -36.35 7.20 6.13
CA ASN A 120 -36.69 8.06 7.25
C ASN A 120 -37.59 9.24 6.88
N SER A 121 -37.79 9.53 5.60
CA SER A 121 -38.67 10.61 5.15
C SER A 121 -40.14 10.21 5.33
N PRO A 122 -40.99 11.05 5.95
CA PRO A 122 -42.42 10.80 6.10
C PRO A 122 -43.19 10.79 4.77
N THR A 123 -42.50 11.03 3.64
CA THR A 123 -43.08 11.07 2.28
C THR A 123 -42.82 9.79 1.49
N VAL A 124 -42.11 8.80 2.05
CA VAL A 124 -41.90 7.52 1.37
C VAL A 124 -43.23 6.76 1.27
N SER A 125 -43.67 6.54 0.04
CA SER A 125 -44.79 5.66 -0.26
C SER A 125 -44.27 4.31 -0.72
N VAL A 126 -44.69 3.25 -0.03
CA VAL A 126 -44.48 1.85 -0.41
C VAL A 126 -45.14 1.47 -1.74
N THR A 127 -46.04 2.31 -2.26
CA THR A 127 -46.66 2.16 -3.59
C THR A 127 -45.86 2.79 -4.72
N SER A 128 -44.74 3.47 -4.41
CA SER A 128 -43.88 4.07 -5.43
C SER A 128 -43.12 2.99 -6.20
N GLU A 129 -43.07 3.12 -7.53
CA GLU A 129 -42.25 2.28 -8.40
C GLU A 129 -40.76 2.28 -8.03
N SER A 130 -40.30 3.31 -7.29
CA SER A 130 -38.92 3.42 -6.81
C SER A 130 -38.62 2.62 -5.54
N PHE A 131 -39.64 2.06 -4.88
CA PHE A 131 -39.48 1.33 -3.62
C PHE A 131 -38.85 -0.06 -3.81
N VAL A 132 -39.21 -0.78 -4.88
CA VAL A 132 -38.64 -2.11 -5.18
C VAL A 132 -37.14 -2.04 -5.53
N PRO A 133 -36.67 -1.12 -6.40
CA PRO A 133 -35.22 -0.92 -6.62
C PRO A 133 -34.46 -0.49 -5.36
N MET A 134 -35.13 0.23 -4.45
CA MET A 134 -34.56 0.65 -3.16
C MET A 134 -34.29 -0.55 -2.25
N LEU A 135 -35.24 -1.49 -2.16
CA LEU A 135 -35.09 -2.73 -1.40
C LEU A 135 -34.04 -3.65 -2.01
N ALA A 136 -34.03 -3.80 -3.34
CA ALA A 136 -33.00 -4.58 -4.03
C ALA A 136 -31.58 -4.06 -3.74
N ARG A 137 -31.40 -2.72 -3.74
CA ARG A 137 -30.11 -2.11 -3.39
C ARG A 137 -29.75 -2.31 -1.92
N LEU A 138 -30.75 -2.38 -1.03
CA LEU A 138 -30.56 -2.64 0.38
C LEU A 138 -30.14 -4.10 0.62
N ASP A 139 -30.75 -5.05 -0.09
CA ASP A 139 -30.36 -6.46 -0.10
C ASP A 139 -28.93 -6.65 -0.60
N ASP A 140 -28.53 -5.94 -1.68
CA ASP A 140 -27.13 -5.94 -2.17
C ASP A 140 -26.16 -5.46 -1.08
N CYS A 141 -26.52 -4.40 -0.34
CA CYS A 141 -25.69 -3.87 0.74
C CYS A 141 -25.60 -4.84 1.92
N ILE A 142 -26.72 -5.49 2.29
CA ILE A 142 -26.74 -6.51 3.34
C ILE A 142 -25.87 -7.70 2.93
N SER A 143 -26.03 -8.20 1.71
CA SER A 143 -25.24 -9.30 1.15
C SER A 143 -23.74 -9.00 1.15
N PHE A 144 -23.36 -7.77 0.80
CA PHE A 144 -21.97 -7.30 0.86
C PHE A 144 -21.43 -7.27 2.30
N ILE A 145 -22.20 -6.73 3.26
CA ILE A 145 -21.82 -6.65 4.68
C ILE A 145 -21.71 -8.05 5.30
N SER A 146 -22.64 -8.96 4.98
CA SER A 146 -22.61 -10.35 5.48
C SER A 146 -21.48 -11.17 4.88
N SER A 147 -21.07 -10.88 3.64
CA SER A 147 -19.96 -11.57 2.96
C SER A 147 -18.58 -11.04 3.35
N ASN A 148 -18.50 -9.86 3.98
CA ASN A 148 -17.28 -9.30 4.55
C ASN A 148 -17.45 -9.00 6.06
N PRO A 149 -17.47 -10.01 6.94
CA PRO A 149 -17.67 -9.80 8.39
C PRO A 149 -16.50 -9.09 9.11
N HIS A 150 -15.40 -8.77 8.44
CA HIS A 150 -14.20 -8.25 9.09
C HIS A 150 -13.53 -7.10 8.30
N ASP A 151 -13.87 -5.88 8.68
CA ASP A 151 -12.90 -4.81 8.99
C ASP A 151 -13.23 -4.26 10.41
N GLY A 152 -13.59 -5.18 11.32
CA GLY A 152 -13.83 -4.93 12.75
C GLY A 152 -12.55 -4.78 13.57
N THR A 153 -11.43 -4.45 12.95
CA THR A 153 -10.15 -4.17 13.63
C THR A 153 -10.09 -2.71 14.03
N ASN A 154 -10.98 -2.32 14.94
CA ASN A 154 -10.82 -1.25 15.94
C ASN A 154 -12.13 -1.10 16.73
N THR A 155 -12.66 -2.20 17.27
CA THR A 155 -13.66 -2.14 18.34
C THR A 155 -12.96 -1.70 19.63
N SER A 156 -12.57 -0.43 19.64
CA SER A 156 -12.20 0.32 20.83
C SER A 156 -13.47 0.63 21.63
N GLU A 157 -13.34 0.99 22.90
CA GLU A 157 -14.43 1.41 23.80
C GLU A 157 -15.36 2.48 23.18
N ASN A 158 -14.87 3.25 22.20
CA ASN A 158 -15.65 4.21 21.41
C ASN A 158 -16.75 3.58 20.53
N SER A 159 -16.63 2.29 20.20
CA SER A 159 -17.60 1.57 19.38
C SER A 159 -18.90 1.30 20.16
N PHE A 160 -18.81 0.99 21.46
CA PHE A 160 -19.97 0.82 22.33
C PHE A 160 -20.80 2.11 22.42
N ALA A 161 -20.16 3.22 22.75
CA ALA A 161 -20.82 4.51 22.85
C ALA A 161 -21.49 4.92 21.52
N LEU A 162 -20.84 4.63 20.38
CA LEU A 162 -21.39 4.91 19.06
C LEU A 162 -22.61 4.02 18.74
N PHE A 163 -22.54 2.71 19.00
CA PHE A 163 -23.67 1.81 18.78
C PHE A 163 -24.84 2.15 19.68
N TYR A 164 -24.63 2.32 20.99
CA TYR A 164 -25.68 2.75 21.92
C TYR A 164 -26.29 4.10 21.51
N GLY A 165 -25.46 5.06 21.07
CA GLY A 165 -25.94 6.34 20.55
C GLY A 165 -26.86 6.19 19.33
N LYS A 166 -26.51 5.31 18.40
CA LYS A 166 -27.34 5.00 17.22
C LYS A 166 -28.68 4.36 17.60
N PHE A 167 -28.68 3.36 18.49
CA PHE A 167 -29.92 2.73 18.96
C PHE A 167 -30.80 3.75 19.71
N ARG A 168 -30.22 4.53 20.64
CA ARG A 168 -30.97 5.57 21.37
C ARG A 168 -31.56 6.64 20.45
N THR A 169 -30.87 7.01 19.36
CA THR A 169 -31.38 8.01 18.40
C THR A 169 -32.60 7.48 17.63
N CYS A 170 -32.63 6.19 17.29
CA CYS A 170 -33.76 5.58 16.59
C CYS A 170 -34.92 5.18 17.53
N ALA A 171 -34.64 4.99 18.82
CA ALA A 171 -35.57 4.46 19.80
C ALA A 171 -36.91 5.20 19.91
N PRO A 172 -36.99 6.55 19.98
CA PRO A 172 -38.27 7.26 20.16
C PRO A 172 -39.28 6.98 19.04
N ARG A 173 -38.79 6.82 17.81
CA ARG A 173 -39.64 6.59 16.63
C ARG A 173 -40.18 5.16 16.62
N VAL A 174 -39.31 4.19 16.91
CA VAL A 174 -39.72 2.79 17.01
C VAL A 174 -40.63 2.57 18.21
N LYS A 175 -40.36 3.24 19.35
CA LYS A 175 -41.19 3.18 20.55
C LYS A 175 -42.63 3.58 20.30
N SER A 176 -42.87 4.67 19.58
CA SER A 176 -44.23 5.10 19.26
C SER A 176 -45.01 4.04 18.47
N LEU A 177 -44.36 3.35 17.53
CA LEU A 177 -44.96 2.23 16.80
C LEU A 177 -45.18 1.02 17.71
N MET A 178 -44.19 0.69 18.53
CA MET A 178 -44.23 -0.46 19.42
C MET A 178 -45.34 -0.32 20.47
N GLU A 179 -45.52 0.88 21.05
CA GLU A 179 -46.61 1.19 21.99
C GLU A 179 -47.98 0.95 21.36
N GLN A 180 -48.16 1.29 20.08
CA GLN A 180 -49.42 1.01 19.38
C GLN A 180 -49.66 -0.49 19.17
N ILE A 181 -48.61 -1.25 18.87
CA ILE A 181 -48.67 -2.72 18.74
C ILE A 181 -48.98 -3.34 20.12
N GLU A 182 -48.30 -2.88 21.17
CA GLU A 182 -48.48 -3.32 22.55
C GLU A 182 -49.90 -3.03 23.08
N GLN A 183 -50.48 -1.87 22.75
CA GLN A 183 -51.85 -1.54 23.11
C GLN A 183 -52.86 -2.45 22.42
N ARG A 184 -52.61 -2.85 21.17
CA ARG A 184 -53.52 -3.69 20.37
C ARG A 184 -53.24 -5.19 20.50
N SER A 185 -52.18 -5.58 21.20
CA SER A 185 -51.75 -6.99 21.32
C SER A 185 -52.80 -7.89 21.97
N HIS A 186 -53.72 -7.34 22.77
CA HIS A 186 -54.81 -8.09 23.39
C HIS A 186 -56.05 -8.23 22.50
N LEU A 187 -56.12 -7.47 21.41
CA LEU A 187 -57.27 -7.43 20.50
C LEU A 187 -57.21 -8.54 19.44
N SER A 188 -56.01 -8.99 19.06
CA SER A 188 -55.84 -10.09 18.11
C SER A 188 -54.50 -10.82 18.29
N SER A 189 -54.51 -12.12 17.98
CA SER A 189 -53.33 -12.99 18.04
C SER A 189 -52.20 -12.54 17.12
N GLU A 190 -52.53 -11.90 15.99
CA GLU A 190 -51.59 -11.41 15.00
C GLU A 190 -50.71 -10.29 15.56
N TYR A 191 -51.29 -9.35 16.32
CA TYR A 191 -50.51 -8.31 17.00
C TYR A 191 -49.64 -8.87 18.12
N SER A 192 -50.08 -9.93 18.80
CA SER A 192 -49.26 -10.62 19.79
C SER A 192 -48.07 -11.35 19.15
N SER A 193 -48.28 -12.00 17.99
CA SER A 193 -47.20 -12.63 17.22
C SER A 193 -46.21 -11.59 16.72
N LEU A 194 -46.71 -10.50 16.12
CA LEU A 194 -45.86 -9.42 15.61
C LEU A 194 -45.01 -8.77 16.72
N LEU A 195 -45.58 -8.59 17.91
CA LEU A 195 -44.86 -8.07 19.06
C LEU A 195 -43.73 -9.04 19.48
N ALA A 196 -44.02 -10.35 19.52
CA ALA A 196 -43.02 -11.36 19.84
C ALA A 196 -41.89 -11.39 18.80
N ASP A 197 -42.21 -11.31 17.50
CA ASP A 197 -41.23 -11.27 16.42
C ASP A 197 -40.33 -10.03 16.50
N CYS A 198 -40.92 -8.87 16.83
CA CYS A 198 -40.20 -7.62 17.03
C CYS A 198 -39.25 -7.69 18.23
N GLN A 199 -39.71 -8.23 19.36
CA GLN A 199 -38.88 -8.45 20.54
C GLN A 199 -37.75 -9.44 20.24
N HIS A 200 -38.04 -10.56 19.58
CA HIS A 200 -37.06 -11.56 19.19
C HIS A 200 -36.00 -10.98 18.25
N CYS A 201 -36.41 -10.24 17.21
CA CYS A 201 -35.48 -9.59 16.29
C CYS A 201 -34.56 -8.59 16.99
N TYR A 202 -35.13 -7.73 17.86
CA TYR A 202 -34.35 -6.80 18.66
C TYR A 202 -33.32 -7.53 19.53
N LEU A 203 -33.76 -8.51 20.33
CA LEU A 203 -32.93 -9.24 21.28
C LEU A 203 -31.85 -10.07 20.57
N SER A 204 -32.19 -10.69 19.43
CA SER A 204 -31.22 -11.43 18.61
C SER A 204 -30.11 -10.51 18.13
N GLN A 205 -30.44 -9.31 17.62
CA GLN A 205 -29.44 -8.35 17.17
C GLN A 205 -28.58 -7.84 18.34
N ARG A 206 -29.17 -7.60 19.51
CA ARG A 206 -28.42 -7.21 20.72
C ARG A 206 -27.47 -8.32 21.17
N SER A 207 -27.92 -9.57 21.19
CA SER A 207 -27.10 -10.73 21.53
C SER A 207 -25.87 -10.86 20.61
N GLN A 208 -26.08 -10.75 19.30
CA GLN A 208 -25.00 -10.86 18.32
C GLN A 208 -23.94 -9.75 18.47
N LEU A 209 -24.35 -8.55 18.87
CA LEU A 209 -23.44 -7.43 19.08
C LEU A 209 -22.74 -7.49 20.43
N LEU A 210 -23.44 -7.86 21.50
CA LEU A 210 -22.92 -7.74 22.87
C LEU A 210 -22.10 -8.94 23.31
N THR A 211 -22.55 -10.16 23.00
CA THR A 211 -21.87 -11.39 23.43
C THR A 211 -20.39 -11.42 23.07
N PRO A 212 -19.96 -11.18 21.81
CA PRO A 212 -18.53 -11.20 21.48
C PRO A 212 -17.76 -10.06 22.15
N CYS A 213 -18.37 -8.89 22.32
CA CYS A 213 -17.70 -7.75 22.94
C CYS A 213 -17.52 -7.92 24.46
N VAL A 214 -18.52 -8.48 25.14
CA VAL A 214 -18.43 -8.82 26.56
C VAL A 214 -17.42 -9.95 26.76
N SER A 215 -17.44 -10.99 25.91
CA SER A 215 -16.43 -12.05 25.94
C SER A 215 -15.01 -11.50 25.80
N ASP A 216 -14.74 -10.66 24.82
CA ASP A 216 -13.41 -10.06 24.62
C ASP A 216 -13.00 -9.16 25.81
N ALA A 217 -13.93 -8.39 26.38
CA ALA A 217 -13.67 -7.57 27.56
C ALA A 217 -13.32 -8.43 28.79
N ILE A 218 -14.08 -9.49 29.04
CA ILE A 218 -13.83 -10.42 30.15
C ILE A 218 -12.53 -11.20 29.91
N ASP A 219 -12.24 -11.64 28.68
CA ASP A 219 -10.98 -12.32 28.35
C ASP A 219 -9.75 -11.42 28.55
N LYS A 220 -9.86 -10.14 28.22
CA LYS A 220 -8.82 -9.14 28.50
C LYS A 220 -8.62 -8.96 30.00
N LEU A 221 -9.71 -8.86 30.77
CA LEU A 221 -9.64 -8.78 32.23
C LEU A 221 -9.04 -10.07 32.83
N ALA A 222 -9.41 -11.24 32.32
CA ALA A 222 -8.92 -12.53 32.77
C ALA A 222 -7.40 -12.65 32.58
N LYS A 223 -6.90 -12.21 31.43
CA LYS A 223 -5.44 -12.11 31.17
C LYS A 223 -4.77 -11.09 32.08
N GLN A 224 -5.38 -9.93 32.29
CA GLN A 224 -4.83 -8.86 33.14
C GLN A 224 -4.72 -9.27 34.61
N TYR A 225 -5.70 -10.02 35.12
CA TYR A 225 -5.81 -10.42 36.52
C TYR A 225 -5.58 -11.92 36.76
N GLU A 226 -4.79 -12.58 35.92
CA GLU A 226 -4.51 -14.03 35.95
C GLU A 226 -4.10 -14.53 37.35
N ARG A 227 -3.34 -13.71 38.10
CA ARG A 227 -2.85 -14.04 39.45
C ARG A 227 -3.71 -13.48 40.59
N ASN A 228 -4.82 -12.80 40.29
CA ASN A 228 -5.68 -12.16 41.29
C ASN A 228 -7.17 -12.38 40.97
N PRO A 229 -7.72 -13.57 41.29
CA PRO A 229 -9.09 -13.92 40.93
C PRO A 229 -10.13 -12.98 41.57
N CYS A 230 -9.88 -12.48 42.79
CA CYS A 230 -10.79 -11.53 43.43
C CYS A 230 -10.87 -10.18 42.69
N SER A 231 -9.78 -9.74 42.07
CA SER A 231 -9.77 -8.50 41.27
C SER A 231 -10.41 -8.73 39.91
N LEU A 232 -10.21 -9.91 39.31
CA LEU A 232 -10.94 -10.35 38.11
C LEU A 232 -12.45 -10.34 38.33
N VAL A 233 -12.93 -11.01 39.39
CA VAL A 233 -14.37 -11.08 39.70
C VAL A 233 -14.95 -9.69 39.91
N ARG A 234 -14.29 -8.82 40.70
CA ARG A 234 -14.79 -7.46 40.94
C ARG A 234 -14.86 -6.63 39.65
N ALA A 235 -13.81 -6.67 38.82
CA ALA A 235 -13.78 -5.94 37.56
C ALA A 235 -14.80 -6.49 36.55
N GLY A 236 -14.88 -7.81 36.40
CA GLY A 236 -15.82 -8.49 35.52
C GLY A 236 -17.29 -8.24 35.91
N CYS A 237 -17.61 -8.37 37.21
CA CYS A 237 -18.95 -8.03 37.71
C CYS A 237 -19.29 -6.56 37.48
N SER A 238 -18.34 -5.64 37.68
CA SER A 238 -18.57 -4.22 37.42
C SER A 238 -18.92 -3.96 35.94
N VAL A 239 -18.20 -4.58 35.01
CA VAL A 239 -18.48 -4.48 33.57
C VAL A 239 -19.86 -5.05 33.24
N LEU A 240 -20.17 -6.26 33.72
CA LEU A 240 -21.46 -6.90 33.47
C LEU A 240 -22.63 -6.11 34.06
N ILE A 241 -22.50 -5.58 35.27
CA ILE A 241 -23.55 -4.75 35.89
C ILE A 241 -23.85 -3.53 35.02
N HIS A 242 -22.83 -2.83 34.52
CA HIS A 242 -23.03 -1.67 33.65
C HIS A 242 -23.68 -2.05 32.32
N VAL A 243 -23.20 -3.12 31.66
CA VAL A 243 -23.79 -3.59 30.39
C VAL A 243 -25.25 -4.02 30.59
N CYS A 244 -25.55 -4.77 31.66
CA CYS A 244 -26.91 -5.20 31.97
C CYS A 244 -27.83 -4.01 32.26
N GLN A 245 -27.34 -2.99 32.98
CA GLN A 245 -28.09 -1.76 33.23
C GLN A 245 -28.37 -0.99 31.93
N ASP A 246 -27.36 -0.84 31.07
CA ASP A 246 -27.51 -0.15 29.80
C ASP A 246 -28.46 -0.89 28.85
N GLU A 247 -28.42 -2.22 28.80
CA GLU A 247 -29.36 -3.02 28.02
C GLU A 247 -30.79 -2.94 28.53
N TYR A 248 -30.95 -3.01 29.85
CA TYR A 248 -32.26 -2.87 30.46
C TYR A 248 -32.87 -1.51 30.09
N GLN A 249 -32.13 -0.42 30.29
CA GLN A 249 -32.60 0.92 29.92
C GLN A 249 -32.87 1.04 28.43
N LEU A 250 -31.98 0.50 27.58
CA LEU A 250 -32.17 0.55 26.13
C LEU A 250 -33.42 -0.21 25.69
N PHE A 251 -33.68 -1.39 26.24
CA PHE A 251 -34.89 -2.16 25.94
C PHE A 251 -36.15 -1.34 26.21
N TYR A 252 -36.22 -0.66 27.36
CA TYR A 252 -37.37 0.20 27.70
C TYR A 252 -37.45 1.53 26.92
N HIS A 253 -36.40 1.86 26.16
CA HIS A 253 -36.49 2.90 25.13
C HIS A 253 -37.19 2.42 23.85
N PHE A 254 -37.35 1.11 23.62
CA PHE A 254 -38.04 0.56 22.45
C PHE A 254 -39.39 -0.08 22.80
N PHE A 255 -39.51 -0.73 23.96
CA PHE A 255 -40.69 -1.47 24.40
C PHE A 255 -41.18 -0.93 25.75
N SER A 256 -42.47 -1.09 26.05
CA SER A 256 -43.03 -0.71 27.36
C SER A 256 -43.38 -1.93 28.21
N LYS A 257 -43.58 -3.10 27.59
CA LYS A 257 -43.89 -4.35 28.29
C LYS A 257 -42.63 -5.16 28.61
N PRO A 258 -42.56 -5.85 29.76
CA PRO A 258 -41.48 -6.78 30.06
C PRO A 258 -41.48 -7.94 29.05
N SER A 259 -40.30 -8.51 28.80
CA SER A 259 -40.10 -9.65 27.91
C SER A 259 -39.15 -10.65 28.57
N SER A 260 -39.54 -11.92 28.62
CA SER A 260 -38.69 -13.01 29.12
C SER A 260 -37.41 -13.19 28.28
N GLY A 261 -37.43 -12.74 27.03
CA GLY A 261 -36.24 -12.74 26.18
C GLY A 261 -35.16 -11.75 26.65
N LEU A 262 -35.54 -10.66 27.32
CA LEU A 262 -34.57 -9.75 27.92
C LEU A 262 -33.84 -10.44 29.08
N ASP A 263 -34.58 -11.14 29.94
CA ASP A 263 -33.99 -11.89 31.07
C ASP A 263 -33.01 -12.96 30.56
N SER A 264 -33.40 -13.69 29.51
CA SER A 264 -32.52 -14.67 28.86
C SER A 264 -31.25 -14.05 28.28
N LEU A 265 -31.32 -12.87 27.65
CA LEU A 265 -30.15 -12.16 27.15
C LEU A 265 -29.22 -11.78 28.30
N LEU A 266 -29.75 -11.21 29.39
CA LEU A 266 -28.95 -10.82 30.55
C LEU A 266 -28.27 -12.03 31.22
N GLU A 267 -28.94 -13.17 31.24
CA GLU A 267 -28.38 -14.43 31.74
C GLU A 267 -27.21 -14.92 30.85
N ILE A 268 -27.36 -14.87 29.53
CA ILE A 268 -26.28 -15.20 28.58
C ILE A 268 -25.07 -14.30 28.78
N LEU A 269 -25.26 -13.00 28.99
CA LEU A 269 -24.15 -12.08 29.24
C LEU A 269 -23.46 -12.41 30.58
N CYS A 270 -24.22 -12.79 31.60
CA CYS A 270 -23.67 -13.17 32.88
C CYS A 270 -22.91 -14.52 32.83
N SER A 271 -23.36 -15.47 32.01
CA SER A 271 -22.70 -16.79 31.89
C SER A 271 -21.27 -16.67 31.35
N VAL A 272 -20.97 -15.64 30.55
CA VAL A 272 -19.62 -15.35 30.05
C VAL A 272 -18.61 -15.24 31.19
N LEU A 273 -18.92 -14.49 32.25
CA LEU A 273 -18.00 -14.35 33.41
C LEU A 273 -17.87 -15.67 34.17
N TYR A 274 -18.97 -16.43 34.33
CA TYR A 274 -18.92 -17.74 34.99
C TYR A 274 -18.01 -18.71 34.23
N ASP A 275 -18.08 -18.73 32.90
CA ASP A 275 -17.24 -19.58 32.07
C ASP A 275 -15.77 -19.17 32.13
N SER A 276 -15.44 -17.87 32.19
CA SER A 276 -14.06 -17.40 32.35
C SER A 276 -13.46 -17.69 33.73
N LEU A 277 -14.28 -17.85 34.77
CA LEU A 277 -13.83 -18.21 36.12
C LEU A 277 -13.65 -19.72 36.31
N ARG A 278 -14.29 -20.54 35.48
CA ARG A 278 -14.27 -22.02 35.57
C ARG A 278 -12.87 -22.65 35.41
N PRO A 279 -11.99 -22.17 34.51
CA PRO A 279 -10.61 -22.67 34.40
C PRO A 279 -9.79 -22.46 35.69
N CYS A 280 -10.00 -21.36 36.43
CA CYS A 280 -9.27 -21.08 37.67
C CYS A 280 -9.59 -22.08 38.79
N HIS A 281 -10.76 -22.72 38.77
CA HIS A 281 -11.17 -23.70 39.79
C HIS A 281 -10.48 -25.08 39.63
N HIS A 282 -10.12 -25.49 38.41
CA HIS A 282 -9.44 -26.77 38.18
C HIS A 282 -7.92 -26.72 38.44
N SER A 283 -7.32 -25.52 38.48
CA SER A 283 -5.91 -25.34 38.86
C SER A 283 -5.69 -25.30 40.39
N TYR A 284 -6.76 -25.43 41.18
CA TYR A 284 -6.75 -25.35 42.64
C TYR A 284 -7.22 -26.66 43.32
N GLU A 285 -7.11 -27.83 42.68
CA GLU A 285 -7.09 -29.09 43.44
C GLU A 285 -5.68 -29.30 44.02
N PRO A 286 -5.51 -29.27 45.36
CA PRO A 286 -4.22 -29.52 45.98
C PRO A 286 -3.85 -31.00 45.84
N HIS A 287 -2.68 -31.27 45.28
CA HIS A 287 -1.95 -32.49 45.57
C HIS A 287 -1.80 -32.62 47.10
N GLY A 288 -2.41 -33.64 47.70
CA GLY A 288 -2.07 -34.09 49.05
C GLY A 288 -3.26 -34.47 49.93
N ASN A 289 -3.62 -35.75 49.92
CA ASN A 289 -3.44 -36.60 51.10
C ASN A 289 -3.78 -38.06 50.75
N THR A 290 -2.77 -38.78 50.29
CA THR A 290 -2.61 -40.19 50.64
C THR A 290 -2.25 -40.26 52.12
N HIS A 291 -3.13 -40.87 52.91
CA HIS A 291 -2.76 -41.54 54.16
C HIS A 291 -3.44 -42.90 54.19
#